data_AF-A0A8T4JJW6-F1
#
_entry.id   AF-A0A8T4JJW6-F1
#
_cell.length_a   1.000
_cell.length_b   1.000
_cell.length_c   1.000
_cell.angle_alpha   90.00
_cell.angle_beta   90.00
_cell.angle_gamma   90.00
#
_symmetry.space_group_name_H-M   'P 1'
#
loop_
_entity.id
_entity.type
_entity.pdbx_description
1 polymer ?
#
loop_
_entity_poly.entity_id
_entity_poly.type
_entity_poly.pdbx_seq_one_letter_code
_entity_poly.pdbx_strand_id
1 'polypeptide(L)'
;MGIQVEFNPDLALRATQTLGRLTSECLPENIEQNNVYEFLKQGQRNYWLDGEIPLLETKGNQQLSRPLASITIIESTHFLDPNSHQAYTKGKYRVNEVYNINDPSIHFEGMNKVQNKLKIFIACSKHLYSKVQEIKQKLEKLGHEVMLPNSFEEPLKEEEMKQIGQKEHSKWKQKMMKLHEPKINQNDAILVLNLEKHGQANYIGGATFMEITKAWELSKKIFLYNQIPNNIFKDEIKGINPIIINGDLTKIQ
;
A
#
# COMPACT_ATOMS: atom_id res chain seq x y z
N MET A 1 -12.20 24.53 34.26
CA MET A 1 -12.75 24.76 32.90
C MET A 1 -11.95 23.91 31.95
N GLY A 2 -12.54 22.86 31.40
CA GLY A 2 -11.89 21.95 30.46
C GLY A 2 -12.03 22.41 29.01
N ILE A 3 -11.38 21.69 28.09
CA ILE A 3 -11.42 21.89 26.64
C ILE A 3 -12.89 21.96 26.17
N GLN A 4 -13.29 23.05 25.53
CA GLN A 4 -14.67 23.27 25.05
C GLN A 4 -14.94 22.63 23.68
N VAL A 5 -13.91 22.47 22.85
CA VAL A 5 -13.95 21.80 21.55
C VAL A 5 -12.71 20.94 21.43
N GLU A 6 -12.90 19.65 21.17
CA GLU A 6 -11.81 18.69 21.04
C GLU A 6 -11.67 18.32 19.57
N PHE A 7 -10.45 18.46 19.03
CA PHE A 7 -10.11 17.83 17.76
C PHE A 7 -9.90 16.35 18.06
N ASN A 8 -10.81 15.52 17.56
CA ASN A 8 -10.81 14.08 17.79
C ASN A 8 -10.28 13.39 16.55
N PRO A 9 -8.99 12.99 16.56
CA PRO A 9 -8.37 12.34 15.42
C PRO A 9 -8.81 10.87 15.27
N ASP A 10 -9.65 10.37 16.19
CA ASP A 10 -10.17 9.01 16.26
C ASP A 10 -11.69 9.02 16.45
N LEU A 11 -12.35 7.96 15.97
CA LEU A 11 -13.74 7.68 16.34
C LEU A 11 -13.76 6.54 17.35
N ALA A 12 -14.03 6.87 18.62
CA ALA A 12 -14.15 5.87 19.67
C ALA A 12 -15.64 5.61 20.01
N LEU A 13 -16.13 4.40 19.73
CA LEU A 13 -17.49 3.96 20.01
C LEU A 13 -17.51 2.89 21.10
N ARG A 14 -18.65 2.73 21.77
CA ARG A 14 -18.81 1.70 22.81
C ARG A 14 -18.97 0.32 22.18
N ALA A 15 -18.79 -0.73 22.99
CA ALA A 15 -19.11 -2.08 22.55
C ALA A 15 -20.56 -2.19 22.07
N THR A 16 -20.80 -3.10 21.13
CA THR A 16 -22.10 -3.34 20.52
C THR A 16 -23.19 -3.60 21.57
N GLN A 17 -24.37 -3.04 21.37
CA GLN A 17 -25.53 -3.19 22.27
C GLN A 17 -25.25 -2.81 23.74
N THR A 18 -24.38 -1.82 24.00
CA THR A 18 -24.15 -1.33 25.37
C THR A 18 -25.46 -0.83 26.00
N LEU A 19 -25.82 -1.37 27.17
CA LEU A 19 -27.06 -1.03 27.86
C LEU A 19 -27.16 0.48 28.17
N GLY A 20 -28.32 1.07 27.89
CA GLY A 20 -28.61 2.48 28.14
C GLY A 20 -27.94 3.45 27.16
N ARG A 21 -27.52 2.96 25.98
CA ARG A 21 -26.90 3.75 24.92
C ARG A 21 -27.64 3.59 23.60
N LEU A 22 -27.57 4.61 22.76
CA LEU A 22 -28.10 4.53 21.41
C LEU A 22 -27.23 3.63 20.54
N THR A 23 -27.82 3.04 19.50
CA THR A 23 -27.11 2.22 18.53
C THR A 23 -25.98 2.99 17.86
N SER A 24 -26.18 4.28 17.57
CA SER A 24 -25.16 5.18 17.01
C SER A 24 -24.04 5.54 18.01
N GLU A 25 -24.17 5.27 19.31
CA GLU A 25 -23.06 5.42 20.27
C GLU A 25 -22.20 4.16 20.36
N CYS A 26 -22.60 3.07 19.70
CA CYS A 26 -22.00 1.75 19.79
C CYS A 26 -21.42 1.31 18.44
N LEU A 27 -20.47 0.38 18.48
CA LEU A 27 -19.99 -0.33 17.30
C LEU A 27 -21.13 -1.21 16.72
N PRO A 28 -21.17 -1.43 15.40
CA PRO A 28 -22.07 -2.40 14.79
C PRO A 28 -21.71 -3.83 15.24
N GLU A 29 -22.63 -4.78 15.06
CA GLU A 29 -22.36 -6.21 15.37
C GLU A 29 -21.22 -6.76 14.52
N ASN A 30 -21.24 -6.48 13.23
CA ASN A 30 -20.17 -6.80 12.31
C ASN A 30 -19.71 -5.51 11.62
N ILE A 31 -18.45 -5.16 11.82
CA ILE A 31 -17.80 -4.08 11.09
C ILE A 31 -17.42 -4.64 9.72
N GLU A 32 -18.07 -4.16 8.67
CA GLU A 32 -17.87 -4.66 7.31
C GLU A 32 -17.20 -3.58 6.45
N GLN A 33 -16.20 -3.99 5.67
CA GLN A 33 -15.50 -3.11 4.75
C GLN A 33 -16.46 -2.57 3.66
N ASN A 34 -16.28 -1.30 3.29
CA ASN A 34 -17.10 -0.52 2.35
C ASN A 34 -18.51 -0.13 2.84
N ASN A 35 -18.94 -0.60 4.01
CA ASN A 35 -20.22 -0.18 4.59
C ASN A 35 -20.13 1.20 5.24
N VAL A 36 -21.30 1.85 5.37
CA VAL A 36 -21.47 3.16 6.00
C VAL A 36 -22.33 3.01 7.24
N TYR A 37 -21.89 3.61 8.34
CA TYR A 37 -22.56 3.55 9.64
C TYR A 37 -22.73 4.97 10.21
N GLU A 38 -23.70 5.11 11.11
CA GLU A 38 -23.95 6.36 11.84
C GLU A 38 -23.19 6.36 13.17
N PHE A 39 -22.80 7.54 13.62
CA PHE A 39 -22.23 7.73 14.94
C PHE A 39 -22.88 8.89 15.70
N LEU A 40 -22.81 8.83 17.03
CA LEU A 40 -23.19 9.89 17.94
C LEU A 40 -22.19 9.97 19.09
N LYS A 41 -21.72 11.19 19.38
CA LYS A 41 -20.80 11.49 20.47
C LYS A 41 -21.27 12.72 21.24
N GLN A 42 -21.15 12.67 22.55
CA GLN A 42 -21.33 13.83 23.40
C GLN A 42 -20.14 14.79 23.26
N GLY A 43 -20.43 16.09 23.26
CA GLY A 43 -19.50 17.20 23.05
C GLY A 43 -19.38 17.66 21.60
N GLN A 44 -18.66 18.75 21.39
CA GLN A 44 -18.28 19.26 20.07
C GLN A 44 -16.99 18.57 19.62
N ARG A 45 -17.10 17.68 18.63
CA ARG A 45 -16.03 16.80 18.14
C ARG A 45 -15.60 17.18 16.72
N ASN A 46 -14.42 17.76 16.56
CA ASN A 46 -13.89 18.03 15.23
C ASN A 46 -13.20 16.80 14.66
N TYR A 47 -13.70 16.28 13.54
CA TYR A 47 -13.13 15.14 12.84
C TYR A 47 -12.36 15.58 11.59
N TRP A 48 -11.30 14.85 11.26
CA TRP A 48 -10.59 15.00 9.99
C TRP A 48 -11.39 14.35 8.85
N LEU A 49 -11.84 15.16 7.89
CA LEU A 49 -12.65 14.70 6.76
C LEU A 49 -11.82 14.30 5.54
N ASP A 50 -10.62 14.87 5.38
CA ASP A 50 -9.75 14.68 4.21
C ASP A 50 -8.84 13.45 4.30
N GLY A 51 -9.21 12.44 5.09
CA GLY A 51 -8.35 11.29 5.32
C GLY A 51 -8.99 10.13 6.05
N GLU A 52 -8.14 9.16 6.37
CA GLU A 52 -8.52 7.97 7.12
C GLU A 52 -8.15 8.15 8.60
N ILE A 53 -9.09 7.86 9.50
CA ILE A 53 -8.90 7.88 10.94
C ILE A 53 -9.14 6.48 11.54
N PRO A 54 -8.60 6.18 12.73
CA PRO A 54 -8.87 4.90 13.38
C PRO A 54 -10.27 4.88 14.02
N LEU A 55 -10.97 3.75 13.85
CA LEU A 55 -12.14 3.37 14.63
C LEU A 55 -11.69 2.54 15.84
N LEU A 56 -12.12 2.92 17.04
CA LEU A 56 -11.72 2.30 18.30
C LEU A 56 -12.95 1.89 19.12
N GLU A 57 -12.79 0.84 19.92
CA GLU A 57 -13.69 0.57 21.05
C GLU A 57 -13.25 1.40 22.26
N THR A 58 -14.20 2.02 22.97
CA THR A 58 -13.96 2.65 24.27
C THR A 58 -14.75 1.99 25.40
N LYS A 59 -14.04 1.76 26.51
CA LYS A 59 -14.64 1.35 27.80
C LYS A 59 -14.97 2.56 28.70
N GLY A 60 -14.79 3.78 28.20
CA GLY A 60 -14.84 5.01 28.99
C GLY A 60 -13.52 5.31 29.70
N ASN A 61 -13.44 6.45 30.37
CA ASN A 61 -12.26 6.88 31.14
C ASN A 61 -10.93 6.81 30.35
N GLN A 62 -10.98 7.18 29.07
CA GLN A 62 -9.83 7.16 28.15
C GLN A 62 -9.23 5.76 27.91
N GLN A 63 -9.93 4.69 28.27
CA GLN A 63 -9.55 3.33 27.94
C GLN A 63 -10.03 3.02 26.52
N LEU A 64 -9.09 2.94 25.59
CA LEU A 64 -9.29 2.69 24.17
C LEU A 64 -8.65 1.38 23.76
N SER A 65 -9.28 0.67 22.82
CA SER A 65 -8.68 -0.49 22.15
C SER A 65 -7.58 -0.07 21.18
N ARG A 66 -6.94 -1.06 20.54
CA ARG A 66 -6.24 -0.83 19.27
C ARG A 66 -7.25 -0.51 18.15
N PRO A 67 -6.82 0.08 17.02
CA PRO A 67 -7.66 0.26 15.84
C PRO A 67 -8.36 -1.03 15.43
N LEU A 68 -9.70 -0.98 15.35
CA LEU A 68 -10.54 -2.05 14.84
C LEU A 68 -10.75 -1.93 13.34
N ALA A 69 -10.72 -0.71 12.83
CA ALA A 69 -10.86 -0.41 11.42
C ALA A 69 -10.21 0.94 11.08
N SER A 70 -9.91 1.13 9.81
CA SER A 70 -9.65 2.43 9.22
C SER A 70 -10.92 2.94 8.56
N ILE A 71 -11.29 4.19 8.87
CA ILE A 71 -12.56 4.77 8.44
C ILE A 71 -12.36 6.16 7.83
N THR A 72 -13.30 6.59 7.01
CA THR A 72 -13.41 7.99 6.56
C THR A 72 -14.72 8.58 7.05
N ILE A 73 -14.66 9.75 7.67
CA ILE A 73 -15.85 10.49 8.08
C ILE A 73 -16.47 11.13 6.84
N ILE A 74 -17.74 10.84 6.58
CA ILE A 74 -18.48 11.35 5.42
C ILE A 74 -19.17 12.66 5.75
N GLU A 75 -19.78 12.73 6.93
CA GLU A 75 -20.47 13.91 7.42
C GLU A 75 -20.36 13.98 8.94
N SER A 76 -20.34 15.21 9.46
CA SER A 76 -20.37 15.50 10.90
C SER A 76 -21.24 16.74 11.13
N THR A 77 -22.09 16.70 12.14
CA THR A 77 -23.01 17.79 12.48
C THR A 77 -23.06 17.97 13.99
N HIS A 78 -22.81 19.19 14.45
CA HIS A 78 -22.98 19.58 15.85
C HIS A 78 -24.40 20.05 16.12
N PHE A 79 -24.96 19.69 17.27
CA PHE A 79 -26.26 20.16 17.71
C PHE A 79 -26.35 20.22 19.24
N LEU A 80 -27.28 21.01 19.76
CA LEU A 80 -27.66 20.99 21.17
C LEU A 80 -28.84 20.03 21.34
N ASP A 81 -28.73 19.08 22.26
CA ASP A 81 -29.85 18.22 22.61
C ASP A 81 -30.94 19.05 23.32
N PRO A 82 -32.20 19.00 22.86
CA PRO A 82 -33.25 19.89 23.35
C PRO A 82 -33.64 19.66 24.82
N ASN A 83 -33.37 18.46 25.35
CA ASN A 83 -33.73 18.11 26.72
C ASN A 83 -32.60 18.48 27.69
N SER A 84 -31.39 18.02 27.40
CA SER A 84 -30.22 18.19 28.27
C SER A 84 -29.49 19.51 28.07
N HIS A 85 -29.75 20.22 26.96
CA HIS A 85 -29.00 21.41 26.51
C HIS A 85 -27.49 21.16 26.36
N GLN A 86 -27.09 19.90 26.22
CA GLN A 86 -25.70 19.52 26.02
C GLN A 86 -25.38 19.45 24.53
N ALA A 87 -24.14 19.79 24.18
CA ALA A 87 -23.66 19.66 22.81
C ALA A 87 -23.42 18.18 22.46
N TYR A 88 -23.78 17.80 21.25
CA TYR A 88 -23.52 16.52 20.64
C TYR A 88 -22.97 16.71 19.23
N THR A 89 -22.28 15.68 18.75
CA THR A 89 -21.83 15.54 17.38
C THR A 89 -22.33 14.22 16.83
N LYS A 90 -23.04 14.25 15.70
CA LYS A 90 -23.47 13.05 14.97
C LYS A 90 -22.94 13.08 13.55
N GLY A 91 -22.94 11.93 12.89
CA GLY A 91 -22.51 11.87 11.51
C GLY A 91 -22.49 10.46 10.96
N LYS A 92 -21.81 10.31 9.82
CA LYS A 92 -21.61 9.02 9.15
C LYS A 92 -20.15 8.77 8.87
N TYR A 93 -19.76 7.51 8.91
CA TYR A 93 -18.42 7.06 8.52
C TYR A 93 -18.49 5.86 7.60
N ARG A 94 -17.56 5.78 6.65
CA ARG A 94 -17.33 4.60 5.81
C ARG A 94 -16.19 3.79 6.39
N VAL A 95 -16.33 2.48 6.40
CA VAL A 95 -15.23 1.55 6.73
C VAL A 95 -14.39 1.30 5.48
N ASN A 96 -13.10 1.65 5.53
CA ASN A 96 -12.18 1.43 4.41
C ASN A 96 -11.44 0.09 4.54
N GLU A 97 -11.13 -0.33 5.76
CA GLU A 97 -10.38 -1.56 6.07
C GLU A 97 -10.71 -2.02 7.49
N VAL A 98 -10.83 -3.33 7.70
CA VAL A 98 -11.10 -3.93 9.02
C VAL A 98 -9.86 -4.68 9.48
N TYR A 99 -9.50 -4.51 10.75
CA TYR A 99 -8.30 -5.11 11.33
C TYR A 99 -8.64 -6.30 12.21
N ASN A 100 -7.77 -7.31 12.15
CA ASN A 100 -7.83 -8.42 13.09
C ASN A 100 -7.22 -7.96 14.42
N ILE A 101 -7.97 -8.08 15.52
CA ILE A 101 -7.50 -7.66 16.85
C ILE A 101 -6.24 -8.41 17.32
N ASN A 102 -5.99 -9.58 16.75
CA ASN A 102 -4.80 -10.39 17.03
C ASN A 102 -3.62 -10.09 16.10
N ASP A 103 -3.78 -9.17 15.14
CA ASP A 103 -2.69 -8.74 14.25
C ASP A 103 -1.68 -7.89 15.02
N PRO A 104 -0.39 -8.29 15.11
CA PRO A 104 0.64 -7.49 15.78
C PRO A 104 1.01 -6.21 15.00
N SER A 105 0.59 -6.07 13.74
CA SER A 105 0.95 -4.95 12.86
C SER A 105 0.46 -3.60 13.35
N ILE A 106 1.26 -2.55 13.19
CA ILE A 106 0.87 -1.18 13.53
C ILE A 106 0.22 -0.56 12.30
N HIS A 107 -1.10 -0.36 12.33
CA HIS A 107 -1.85 0.25 11.23
C HIS A 107 -1.93 1.79 11.32
N PHE A 108 -1.72 2.34 12.51
CA PHE A 108 -1.74 3.78 12.78
C PHE A 108 -0.58 4.15 13.71
N GLU A 109 0.18 5.18 13.33
CA GLU A 109 1.16 5.84 14.20
C GLU A 109 0.59 7.20 14.61
N GLY A 110 0.02 7.25 15.80
CA GLY A 110 -0.81 8.38 16.23
C GLY A 110 -2.03 8.56 15.31
N MET A 111 -2.07 9.69 14.61
CA MET A 111 -3.18 10.09 13.74
C MET A 111 -2.99 9.66 12.27
N ASN A 112 -1.79 9.18 11.92
CA ASN A 112 -1.47 8.83 10.54
C ASN A 112 -1.67 7.35 10.34
N LYS A 113 -2.48 6.97 9.35
CA LYS A 113 -2.49 5.60 8.84
C LYS A 113 -1.07 5.28 8.38
N VAL A 114 -0.51 4.18 8.86
CA VAL A 114 0.78 3.68 8.41
C VAL A 114 0.59 3.23 6.98
N GLN A 115 1.00 4.08 6.03
CA GLN A 115 1.14 3.67 4.65
C GLN A 115 2.45 2.91 4.55
N ASN A 116 2.41 1.65 4.10
CA ASN A 116 3.61 0.91 3.72
C ASN A 116 4.17 1.49 2.42
N LYS A 117 4.72 2.70 2.51
CA LYS A 117 5.48 3.30 1.43
C LYS A 117 6.72 2.44 1.23
N LEU A 118 6.80 1.84 0.05
CA LEU A 118 7.95 1.06 -0.39
C LEU A 118 8.67 1.87 -1.47
N LYS A 119 10.00 1.80 -1.46
CA LYS A 119 10.83 2.11 -2.62
C LYS A 119 10.90 0.86 -3.49
N ILE A 120 10.33 0.95 -4.69
CA ILE A 120 10.16 -0.19 -5.59
C ILE A 120 11.02 0.02 -6.83
N PHE A 121 11.94 -0.90 -7.07
CA PHE A 121 12.64 -0.98 -8.35
C PHE A 121 11.80 -1.76 -9.36
N ILE A 122 11.47 -1.16 -10.50
CA ILE A 122 10.82 -1.88 -11.60
C ILE A 122 11.89 -2.57 -12.44
N ALA A 123 11.71 -3.88 -12.66
CA ALA A 123 12.56 -4.69 -13.53
C ALA A 123 11.73 -5.30 -14.65
N CYS A 124 12.14 -5.11 -15.90
CA CYS A 124 11.42 -5.63 -17.06
C CYS A 124 12.27 -5.66 -18.32
N SER A 125 11.74 -6.29 -19.38
CA SER A 125 12.34 -6.17 -20.70
C SER A 125 12.12 -4.77 -21.27
N LYS A 126 13.12 -4.20 -21.96
CA LYS A 126 13.02 -2.89 -22.63
C LYS A 126 11.81 -2.72 -23.56
N HIS A 127 11.30 -3.80 -24.13
CA HIS A 127 10.09 -3.78 -24.97
C HIS A 127 8.82 -3.37 -24.20
N LEU A 128 8.87 -3.35 -22.87
CA LEU A 128 7.75 -3.04 -22.00
C LEU A 128 7.82 -1.61 -21.42
N TYR A 129 8.81 -0.80 -21.81
CA TYR A 129 8.99 0.55 -21.26
C TYR A 129 7.78 1.47 -21.47
N SER A 130 7.01 1.26 -22.54
CA SER A 130 5.74 1.97 -22.76
C SER A 130 4.72 1.75 -21.64
N LYS A 131 4.72 0.58 -20.99
CA LYS A 131 3.81 0.24 -19.88
C LYS A 131 4.34 0.62 -18.51
N VAL A 132 5.66 0.78 -18.38
CA VAL A 132 6.32 1.14 -17.11
C VAL A 132 5.81 2.48 -16.58
N GLN A 133 5.59 3.47 -17.45
CA GLN A 133 5.11 4.79 -17.03
C GLN A 133 3.71 4.73 -16.40
N GLU A 134 2.81 3.93 -16.99
CA GLU A 134 1.46 3.72 -16.46
C GLU A 134 1.50 3.06 -15.08
N ILE A 135 2.33 2.01 -14.94
CA ILE A 135 2.49 1.26 -13.68
C ILE A 135 3.14 2.14 -12.61
N LYS A 136 4.15 2.95 -12.98
CA LYS A 136 4.77 3.95 -12.11
C LYS A 136 3.73 4.89 -11.52
N GLN A 137 2.91 5.51 -12.37
CA GLN A 137 1.87 6.44 -11.91
C GLN A 137 0.86 5.77 -10.98
N LYS A 138 0.49 4.51 -11.25
CA LYS A 138 -0.40 3.74 -10.37
C LYS A 138 0.24 3.46 -9.00
N LEU A 139 1.49 3.03 -8.97
CA LEU A 139 2.24 2.80 -7.72
C LEU A 139 2.45 4.08 -6.92
N GLU A 140 2.75 5.19 -7.58
CA GLU A 140 2.91 6.50 -6.93
C GLU A 140 1.58 6.99 -6.32
N LYS A 141 0.44 6.74 -6.98
CA LYS A 141 -0.90 7.00 -6.42
C LYS A 141 -1.23 6.13 -5.20
N LEU A 142 -0.64 4.93 -5.11
CA LEU A 142 -0.73 4.06 -3.94
C LEU A 142 0.26 4.47 -2.82
N GLY A 143 1.04 5.54 -3.01
CA GLY A 143 1.96 6.09 -2.02
C GLY A 143 3.39 5.53 -2.08
N HIS A 144 3.69 4.64 -3.02
CA HIS A 144 5.05 4.10 -3.19
C HIS A 144 5.97 5.05 -3.97
N GLU A 145 7.28 4.87 -3.79
CA GLU A 145 8.31 5.55 -4.58
C GLU A 145 8.88 4.57 -5.61
N VAL A 146 9.02 4.98 -6.86
CA VAL A 146 9.36 4.06 -7.95
C VAL A 146 10.70 4.43 -8.59
N MET A 147 11.62 3.46 -8.62
CA MET A 147 12.87 3.54 -9.35
C MET A 147 12.76 2.75 -10.66
N LEU A 148 13.23 3.36 -11.76
CA LEU A 148 13.08 2.81 -13.11
C LEU A 148 14.30 1.96 -13.56
N PRO A 149 14.10 1.03 -14.52
CA PRO A 149 15.18 0.21 -15.08
C PRO A 149 16.37 1.01 -15.63
N ASN A 150 17.52 0.34 -15.74
CA ASN A 150 18.66 0.90 -16.47
C ASN A 150 18.31 1.22 -17.92
N SER A 151 18.77 2.38 -18.42
CA SER A 151 18.52 2.83 -19.79
C SER A 151 17.04 3.04 -20.13
N PHE A 152 16.17 3.25 -19.12
CA PHE A 152 14.78 3.62 -19.37
C PHE A 152 14.65 4.89 -20.21
N GLU A 153 15.48 5.90 -19.90
CA GLU A 153 15.53 7.18 -20.63
C GLU A 153 16.30 7.10 -21.96
N GLU A 154 17.17 6.10 -22.12
CA GLU A 154 17.97 5.86 -23.34
C GLU A 154 17.75 4.43 -23.88
N PRO A 155 16.53 4.07 -24.34
CA PRO A 155 16.20 2.69 -24.69
C PRO A 155 16.99 2.12 -25.88
N LEU A 156 17.53 3.00 -26.74
CA LEU A 156 18.33 2.64 -27.93
C LEU A 156 19.83 2.45 -27.62
N LYS A 157 20.26 2.73 -26.38
CA LYS A 157 21.69 2.73 -26.04
C LYS A 157 22.37 1.38 -26.27
N GLU A 158 21.66 0.30 -26.00
CA GLU A 158 22.19 -1.04 -26.22
C GLU A 158 22.43 -1.32 -27.71
N GLU A 159 21.50 -0.92 -28.58
CA GLU A 159 21.63 -1.04 -30.03
C GLU A 159 22.80 -0.21 -30.57
N GLU A 160 22.95 1.03 -30.10
CA GLU A 160 24.09 1.89 -30.44
C GLU A 160 25.42 1.22 -30.07
N MET A 161 25.52 0.66 -28.86
CA MET A 161 26.73 -0.03 -28.41
C MET A 161 27.03 -1.30 -29.23
N LYS A 162 25.99 -2.01 -29.70
CA LYS A 162 26.16 -3.15 -30.61
C LYS A 162 26.72 -2.75 -31.97
N GLN A 163 26.31 -1.60 -32.50
CA GLN A 163 26.81 -1.05 -33.78
C GLN A 163 28.28 -0.64 -33.69
N ILE A 164 28.73 -0.10 -32.54
CA ILE A 164 30.13 0.26 -32.32
C ILE A 164 31.06 -0.97 -32.35
N GLY A 165 30.58 -2.10 -31.84
CA GLY A 165 31.26 -3.38 -31.93
C GLY A 165 31.17 -4.24 -30.67
N GLN A 166 31.47 -5.52 -30.81
CA GLN A 166 31.28 -6.54 -29.76
C GLN A 166 32.03 -6.22 -28.45
N LYS A 167 33.23 -5.64 -28.55
CA LYS A 167 34.06 -5.29 -27.38
C LYS A 167 33.42 -4.18 -26.56
N GLU A 168 32.92 -3.13 -27.20
CA GLU A 168 32.29 -2.00 -26.52
C GLU A 168 30.92 -2.38 -25.96
N HIS A 169 30.12 -3.14 -26.71
CA HIS A 169 28.88 -3.71 -26.19
C HIS A 169 29.10 -4.57 -24.94
N SER A 170 30.14 -5.42 -24.92
CA SER A 170 30.49 -6.24 -23.76
C SER A 170 30.89 -5.40 -22.55
N LYS A 171 31.73 -4.37 -22.73
CA LYS A 171 32.11 -3.44 -21.65
C LYS A 171 30.91 -2.69 -21.09
N TRP A 172 30.03 -2.22 -21.97
CA TRP A 172 28.80 -1.53 -21.57
C TRP A 172 27.88 -2.45 -20.75
N LYS A 173 27.68 -3.70 -21.19
CA LYS A 173 26.91 -4.69 -20.42
C LYS A 173 27.49 -4.95 -19.04
N GLN A 174 28.81 -5.11 -18.93
CA GLN A 174 29.46 -5.25 -17.62
C GLN A 174 29.20 -4.04 -16.72
N LYS A 175 29.26 -2.82 -17.26
CA LYS A 175 28.93 -1.60 -16.51
C LYS A 175 27.47 -1.60 -16.05
N MET A 176 26.52 -1.99 -16.90
CA MET A 176 25.11 -2.06 -16.54
C MET A 176 24.85 -3.10 -15.43
N MET A 177 25.46 -4.28 -15.53
CA MET A 177 25.33 -5.34 -14.52
C MET A 177 25.88 -4.91 -13.16
N LYS A 178 26.99 -4.15 -13.13
CA LYS A 178 27.54 -3.59 -11.88
C LYS A 178 26.58 -2.58 -11.20
N LEU A 179 25.65 -1.99 -11.94
CA LEU A 179 24.66 -1.07 -11.39
C LEU A 179 23.45 -1.78 -10.77
N HIS A 180 23.28 -3.10 -10.95
CA HIS A 180 22.13 -3.82 -10.39
C HIS A 180 22.12 -3.77 -8.87
N GLU A 181 23.24 -4.13 -8.22
CA GLU A 181 23.34 -4.14 -6.76
C GLU A 181 23.06 -2.78 -6.12
N PRO A 182 23.76 -1.67 -6.44
CA PRO A 182 23.51 -0.40 -5.77
C PRO A 182 22.09 0.11 -5.98
N LYS A 183 21.47 -0.16 -7.14
CA LYS A 183 20.07 0.20 -7.40
C LYS A 183 19.12 -0.65 -6.57
N ILE A 184 19.24 -1.96 -6.62
CA ILE A 184 18.36 -2.88 -5.89
C ILE A 184 18.50 -2.66 -4.38
N ASN A 185 19.72 -2.42 -3.89
CA ASN A 185 19.97 -2.23 -2.46
C ASN A 185 19.27 -0.98 -1.88
N GLN A 186 19.15 0.09 -2.66
CA GLN A 186 18.46 1.33 -2.27
C GLN A 186 16.94 1.21 -2.22
N ASN A 187 16.39 0.10 -2.71
CA ASN A 187 14.95 -0.15 -2.75
C ASN A 187 14.57 -1.20 -1.69
N ASP A 188 13.32 -1.15 -1.24
CA ASP A 188 12.74 -2.11 -0.31
C ASP A 188 12.25 -3.37 -1.04
N ALA A 189 11.87 -3.19 -2.31
CA ALA A 189 11.29 -4.22 -3.14
C ALA A 189 11.68 -4.10 -4.61
N ILE A 190 11.48 -5.21 -5.35
CA ILE A 190 11.51 -5.25 -6.81
C ILE A 190 10.14 -5.69 -7.35
N LEU A 191 9.64 -4.99 -8.36
CA LEU A 191 8.47 -5.40 -9.14
C LEU A 191 8.92 -5.84 -10.53
N VAL A 192 8.74 -7.12 -10.83
CA VAL A 192 9.08 -7.72 -12.12
C VAL A 192 7.87 -7.70 -13.04
N LEU A 193 7.96 -6.93 -14.13
CA LEU A 193 6.91 -6.90 -15.15
C LEU A 193 7.15 -7.99 -16.19
N ASN A 194 6.77 -9.22 -15.85
CA ASN A 194 6.81 -10.39 -16.72
C ASN A 194 5.57 -10.45 -17.62
N LEU A 195 5.43 -9.50 -18.53
CA LEU A 195 4.35 -9.50 -19.53
C LEU A 195 4.67 -10.44 -20.70
N GLU A 196 3.70 -10.68 -21.58
CA GLU A 196 3.95 -11.44 -22.81
C GLU A 196 4.98 -10.73 -23.70
N LYS A 197 5.88 -11.51 -24.28
CA LYS A 197 6.84 -11.03 -25.28
C LYS A 197 6.96 -12.06 -26.41
N HIS A 198 6.69 -11.66 -27.65
CA HIS A 198 6.78 -12.51 -28.84
C HIS A 198 6.06 -13.87 -28.71
N GLY A 199 4.83 -13.87 -28.17
CA GLY A 199 4.05 -15.09 -27.94
C GLY A 199 4.48 -15.93 -26.74
N GLN A 200 5.55 -15.55 -26.04
CA GLN A 200 5.92 -16.16 -24.76
C GLN A 200 5.23 -15.44 -23.61
N ALA A 201 4.25 -16.11 -23.00
CA ALA A 201 3.61 -15.64 -21.78
C ALA A 201 4.61 -15.54 -20.62
N ASN A 202 4.38 -14.57 -19.74
CA ASN A 202 5.13 -14.38 -18.50
C ASN A 202 6.65 -14.21 -18.68
N TYR A 203 7.08 -13.59 -19.77
CA TYR A 203 8.49 -13.57 -20.17
C TYR A 203 9.40 -12.89 -19.12
N ILE A 204 10.49 -13.58 -18.77
CA ILE A 204 11.62 -13.04 -17.99
C ILE A 204 12.90 -13.33 -18.78
N GLY A 205 13.66 -12.28 -19.10
CA GLY A 205 14.94 -12.38 -19.80
C GLY A 205 16.11 -12.49 -18.83
N GLY A 206 17.30 -12.87 -19.33
CA GLY A 206 18.48 -13.11 -18.50
C GLY A 206 18.90 -11.92 -17.62
N ALA A 207 18.86 -10.69 -18.12
CA ALA A 207 19.18 -9.51 -17.32
C ALA A 207 18.21 -9.32 -16.13
N THR A 208 16.90 -9.46 -16.39
CA THR A 208 15.87 -9.39 -15.35
C THR A 208 15.98 -10.54 -14.36
N PHE A 209 16.30 -11.76 -14.82
CA PHE A 209 16.56 -12.88 -13.92
C PHE A 209 17.73 -12.58 -12.97
N MET A 210 18.82 -11.99 -13.45
CA MET A 210 19.94 -11.57 -12.59
C MET A 210 19.55 -10.49 -11.59
N GLU A 211 18.66 -9.55 -11.96
CA GLU A 211 18.10 -8.57 -11.02
C GLU A 211 17.26 -9.25 -9.94
N ILE A 212 16.45 -10.26 -10.29
CA ILE A 212 15.67 -11.06 -9.33
C ILE A 212 16.59 -11.79 -8.35
N THR A 213 17.62 -12.49 -8.85
CA THR A 213 18.59 -13.20 -7.99
C THR A 213 19.29 -12.23 -7.05
N LYS A 214 19.72 -11.06 -7.55
CA LYS A 214 20.37 -10.05 -6.72
C LYS A 214 19.43 -9.49 -5.64
N ALA A 215 18.15 -9.27 -5.97
CA ALA A 215 17.15 -8.86 -5.00
C ALA A 215 16.92 -9.91 -3.90
N TRP A 216 16.92 -11.19 -4.28
CA TRP A 216 16.82 -12.31 -3.34
C TRP A 216 18.03 -12.39 -2.40
N GLU A 217 19.25 -12.29 -2.92
CA GLU A 217 20.48 -12.25 -2.13
C GLU A 217 20.51 -11.09 -1.12
N LEU A 218 19.87 -9.97 -1.45
CA LEU A 218 19.77 -8.77 -0.61
C LEU A 218 18.52 -8.75 0.28
N SER A 219 17.80 -9.87 0.39
CA SER A 219 16.58 -10.02 1.19
C SER A 219 15.48 -8.98 0.88
N LYS A 220 15.37 -8.57 -0.39
CA LYS A 220 14.32 -7.63 -0.83
C LYS A 220 13.01 -8.37 -1.05
N LYS A 221 11.87 -7.65 -0.91
CA LYS A 221 10.57 -8.19 -1.34
C LYS A 221 10.56 -8.33 -2.86
N ILE A 222 10.14 -9.47 -3.38
CA ILE A 222 10.12 -9.74 -4.83
C ILE A 222 8.67 -9.96 -5.26
N PHE A 223 8.17 -9.09 -6.13
CA PHE A 223 6.84 -9.19 -6.70
C PHE A 223 6.91 -9.56 -8.18
N LEU A 224 6.11 -10.54 -8.61
CA LEU A 224 5.88 -10.83 -10.02
C LEU A 224 4.52 -10.30 -10.44
N TYR A 225 4.49 -9.51 -11.51
CA TYR A 225 3.26 -8.95 -12.06
C TYR A 225 2.29 -10.04 -12.52
N ASN A 226 2.81 -11.10 -13.16
CA ASN A 226 2.07 -12.28 -13.59
C ASN A 226 2.69 -13.57 -13.02
N GLN A 227 2.08 -14.71 -13.34
CA GLN A 227 2.54 -16.04 -12.95
C GLN A 227 4.00 -16.33 -13.35
N ILE A 228 4.64 -17.27 -12.65
CA ILE A 228 6.02 -17.71 -12.95
C ILE A 228 6.10 -18.21 -14.42
N PRO A 229 7.11 -17.79 -15.22
CA PRO A 229 7.28 -18.28 -16.58
C PRO A 229 7.45 -19.81 -16.62
N ASN A 230 6.91 -20.42 -17.66
CA ASN A 230 7.21 -21.80 -18.00
C ASN A 230 8.44 -21.87 -18.92
N ASN A 231 9.63 -21.55 -18.40
CA ASN A 231 10.88 -21.56 -19.15
C ASN A 231 12.04 -22.10 -18.29
N ILE A 232 13.27 -21.95 -18.77
CA ILE A 232 14.50 -22.43 -18.11
C ILE A 232 14.76 -21.85 -16.72
N PHE A 233 14.10 -20.76 -16.32
CA PHE A 233 14.27 -20.13 -15.00
C PHE A 233 13.18 -20.55 -13.99
N LYS A 234 12.27 -21.45 -14.38
CA LYS A 234 11.06 -21.75 -13.61
C LYS A 234 11.38 -22.28 -12.21
N ASP A 235 12.32 -23.21 -12.10
CA ASP A 235 12.60 -23.88 -10.84
C ASP A 235 13.38 -22.98 -9.89
N GLU A 236 14.29 -22.16 -10.41
CA GLU A 236 14.99 -21.14 -9.63
C GLU A 236 14.03 -20.06 -9.12
N ILE A 237 13.13 -19.57 -9.97
CA ILE A 237 12.13 -18.55 -9.55
C ILE A 237 11.17 -19.14 -8.52
N LYS A 238 10.78 -20.42 -8.65
CA LYS A 238 9.99 -21.10 -7.61
C LYS A 238 10.75 -21.19 -6.29
N GLY A 239 12.05 -21.50 -6.33
CA GLY A 239 12.90 -21.53 -5.13
C GLY A 239 13.05 -20.17 -4.46
N ILE A 240 13.08 -19.09 -5.25
CA ILE A 240 13.09 -17.70 -4.75
C ILE A 240 11.77 -17.33 -4.05
N ASN A 241 10.68 -18.01 -4.40
CA ASN A 241 9.34 -17.83 -3.81
C ASN A 241 8.82 -16.38 -3.82
N PRO A 242 8.68 -15.75 -5.01
CA PRO A 242 8.19 -14.37 -5.10
C PRO A 242 6.68 -14.27 -4.85
N ILE A 243 6.22 -13.07 -4.51
CA ILE A 243 4.80 -12.74 -4.33
C ILE A 243 4.19 -12.46 -5.70
N ILE A 244 3.21 -13.27 -6.10
CA ILE A 244 2.53 -13.13 -7.40
C ILE A 244 1.29 -12.24 -7.23
N ILE A 245 1.28 -11.08 -7.89
CA ILE A 245 0.21 -10.09 -7.72
C ILE A 245 -0.92 -10.21 -8.76
N ASN A 246 -0.68 -10.88 -9.89
CA ASN A 246 -1.64 -11.03 -11.01
C ASN A 246 -2.21 -9.69 -11.49
N GLY A 247 -1.33 -8.70 -11.67
CA GLY A 247 -1.66 -7.37 -12.14
C GLY A 247 -2.28 -6.41 -11.12
N ASP A 248 -2.62 -6.91 -9.93
CA ASP A 248 -3.21 -6.11 -8.86
C ASP A 248 -2.12 -5.43 -8.00
N LEU A 249 -1.82 -4.18 -8.32
CA LEU A 249 -0.78 -3.39 -7.64
C LEU A 249 -1.11 -3.08 -6.17
N THR A 250 -2.37 -3.23 -5.73
CA THR A 250 -2.78 -2.98 -4.34
C THR A 250 -2.23 -4.02 -3.35
N LYS A 251 -1.75 -5.15 -3.87
CA LYS A 251 -1.11 -6.23 -3.11
C LYS A 251 0.35 -5.94 -2.74
N ILE A 252 0.89 -4.81 -3.17
CA ILE A 252 2.25 -4.39 -2.84
C ILE A 252 2.19 -3.58 -1.55
N GLN A 253 2.53 -4.23 -0.43
CA GLN A 253 2.54 -3.67 0.92
C GLN A 253 3.79 -4.15 1.67
#